data_AF-A0A382DCT5-F1
#
_entry.id   AF-A0A382DCT5-F1
#
_cell.length_a   1.000
_cell.length_b   1.000
_cell.length_c   1.000
_cell.angle_alpha   90.00
_cell.angle_beta   90.00
_cell.angle_gamma   90.00
#
_symmetry.space_group_name_H-M   'P 1'
#
loop_
_entity.id
_entity.type
_entity.pdbx_description
1 polymer ?
#
loop_
_entity_poly.entity_id
_entity_poly.type
_entity_poly.pdbx_seq_one_letter_code
_entity_poly.pdbx_strand_id
1 'polypeptide(L)'
;MEVHISTAEQILTTDGIPLKDSLKKTERKNKIKAFFLVFPLLLFIIVTFVVPIFDMLGRSIDDSQINEVYPNTFEEYRKWDKQVEELPPEEVFKAIYFELGYGEKIKIGRALTRMNYSKSGWKSLIKKTQRAIKKDLKSEVVIASYKDRLIEINEKWADRSYWYAMSQMLNERTPIYYWNALDRTYDKDM
;
A
#
# COMPACT_ATOMS: atom_id res chain seq x y z
N MET A 1 -78.49 15.58 7.44
CA MET A 1 -77.55 14.68 8.14
C MET A 1 -76.21 14.85 7.47
N GLU A 2 -75.32 15.68 8.02
CA GLU A 2 -73.86 15.53 7.92
C GLU A 2 -73.26 16.34 9.08
N VAL A 3 -72.75 15.63 10.09
CA VAL A 3 -71.99 16.24 11.20
C VAL A 3 -70.54 16.22 10.75
N HIS A 4 -70.00 17.40 10.41
CA HIS A 4 -68.57 17.54 10.17
C HIS A 4 -67.81 17.37 11.49
N ILE A 5 -67.32 16.16 11.74
CA ILE A 5 -66.35 15.90 12.80
C ILE A 5 -64.98 16.34 12.27
N SER A 6 -64.69 17.63 12.38
CA SER A 6 -63.38 18.19 12.08
C SER A 6 -62.40 17.90 13.21
N THR A 7 -61.39 17.08 12.88
CA THR A 7 -60.02 17.12 13.41
C THR A 7 -59.84 16.72 14.88
N ALA A 8 -59.10 15.62 15.11
CA ALA A 8 -58.58 15.24 16.41
C ALA A 8 -58.03 16.46 17.16
N GLU A 9 -58.62 16.78 18.32
CA GLU A 9 -58.19 17.88 19.19
C GLU A 9 -56.68 17.78 19.41
N GLN A 10 -55.95 18.78 18.92
CA GLN A 10 -54.53 18.90 19.17
C GLN A 10 -54.32 19.07 20.67
N ILE A 11 -53.74 18.05 21.32
CA ILE A 11 -53.40 18.12 22.74
C ILE A 11 -52.28 19.16 22.88
N LEU A 12 -52.57 20.23 23.63
CA LEU A 12 -51.65 21.33 23.90
C LEU A 12 -50.97 21.14 25.26
N THR A 13 -49.76 21.66 25.41
CA THR A 13 -49.12 21.82 26.71
C THR A 13 -49.78 22.97 27.48
N THR A 14 -49.45 23.12 28.77
CA THR A 14 -49.92 24.23 29.64
C THR A 14 -49.69 25.63 29.07
N ASP A 15 -48.78 25.75 28.10
CA ASP A 15 -48.36 27.00 27.47
C ASP A 15 -48.94 27.18 26.05
N GLY A 16 -49.91 26.34 25.65
CA GLY A 16 -50.58 26.42 24.35
C GLY A 16 -49.79 25.87 23.16
N ILE A 17 -48.67 25.19 23.40
CA ILE A 17 -47.83 24.61 22.34
C ILE A 17 -48.33 23.19 22.03
N PRO A 18 -48.42 22.77 20.75
CA PRO A 18 -48.74 21.38 20.42
C PRO A 18 -47.81 20.40 21.13
N LEU A 19 -48.37 19.43 21.85
CA LEU A 19 -47.63 18.45 22.65
C LEU A 19 -46.60 17.67 21.82
N LYS A 20 -46.90 17.40 20.56
CA LYS A 20 -45.95 16.74 19.63
C LYS A 20 -44.67 17.54 19.44
N ASP A 21 -44.76 18.86 19.39
CA ASP A 21 -43.60 19.73 19.15
C ASP A 21 -42.77 19.92 20.42
N SER A 22 -43.42 20.02 21.59
CA SER A 22 -42.73 20.06 22.89
C SER A 22 -42.01 18.74 23.18
N LEU A 23 -42.62 17.61 22.85
CA LEU A 23 -42.00 16.28 22.97
C LEU A 23 -40.80 16.14 22.04
N LYS A 24 -40.91 16.47 20.76
CA LYS A 24 -39.77 16.42 19.81
C LYS A 24 -38.59 17.29 20.27
N LYS A 25 -38.86 18.49 20.78
CA LYS A 25 -37.83 19.41 21.29
C LYS A 25 -37.12 18.82 22.50
N THR A 26 -37.87 18.20 23.40
CA THR A 26 -37.34 17.55 24.61
C THR A 26 -36.56 16.29 24.26
N GLU A 27 -37.08 15.46 23.36
CA GLU A 27 -36.38 14.28 22.83
C GLU A 27 -35.04 14.64 22.19
N ARG A 28 -34.98 15.69 21.36
CA ARG A 28 -33.73 16.13 20.72
C ARG A 28 -32.69 16.56 21.76
N LYS A 29 -33.10 17.29 22.80
CA LYS A 29 -32.22 17.66 23.92
C LYS A 29 -31.70 16.43 24.67
N ASN A 30 -32.57 15.46 24.94
CA ASN A 30 -32.19 14.23 25.64
C ASN A 30 -31.25 13.37 24.79
N LYS A 31 -31.47 13.27 23.47
CA LYS A 31 -30.57 12.57 22.54
C LYS A 31 -29.18 13.22 22.48
N ILE A 32 -29.11 14.55 22.43
CA ILE A 32 -27.84 15.28 22.44
C ILE A 32 -27.11 15.07 23.77
N LYS A 33 -27.80 15.16 24.92
CA LYS A 33 -27.21 14.86 26.23
C LYS A 33 -26.68 13.44 26.32
N ALA A 34 -27.46 12.46 25.87
CA ALA A 34 -27.06 11.05 25.86
C ALA A 34 -25.83 10.84 24.96
N PHE A 35 -25.78 11.49 23.79
CA PHE A 35 -24.61 11.47 22.91
C PHE A 35 -23.37 12.06 23.58
N PHE A 36 -23.48 13.24 24.20
CA PHE A 36 -22.34 13.86 24.90
C PHE A 36 -21.86 13.04 26.10
N LEU A 37 -22.73 12.22 26.70
CA LEU A 37 -22.34 11.32 27.79
C LEU A 37 -21.39 10.20 27.30
N VAL A 38 -21.59 9.70 26.07
CA VAL A 38 -20.75 8.66 25.46
C VAL A 38 -19.66 9.22 24.54
N PHE A 39 -19.76 10.50 24.15
CA PHE A 39 -18.84 11.15 23.23
C PHE A 39 -17.36 11.09 23.64
N PRO A 40 -16.97 11.28 24.92
CA PRO A 40 -15.56 11.19 25.31
C PRO A 40 -14.95 9.81 25.04
N LEU A 41 -15.70 8.76 25.35
CA LEU A 41 -15.28 7.38 25.11
C LEU A 41 -15.21 7.08 23.60
N LEU A 42 -16.21 7.54 22.84
CA LEU A 42 -16.21 7.41 21.38
C LEU A 42 -15.00 8.13 20.75
N LEU A 43 -14.71 9.36 21.19
CA LEU A 43 -13.57 10.14 20.71
C LEU A 43 -12.25 9.43 21.02
N PHE A 44 -12.12 8.86 22.22
CA PHE A 44 -10.97 8.05 22.59
C PHE A 44 -10.77 6.87 21.63
N ILE A 45 -11.83 6.13 21.31
CA ILE A 45 -11.77 5.01 20.36
C ILE A 45 -11.37 5.48 18.96
N ILE A 46 -11.92 6.61 18.50
CA ILE A 46 -11.58 7.17 17.19
C ILE A 46 -10.09 7.52 17.12
N VAL A 47 -9.55 8.20 18.13
CA VAL A 47 -8.15 8.64 18.12
C VAL A 47 -7.18 7.47 18.31
N THR A 48 -7.52 6.48 19.14
CA THR A 48 -6.60 5.39 19.50
C THR A 48 -6.67 4.18 18.57
N PHE A 49 -7.81 3.96 17.91
CA PHE A 49 -7.99 2.83 17.00
C PHE A 49 -8.25 3.30 15.57
N VAL A 50 -9.30 4.11 15.34
CA VAL A 50 -9.75 4.44 13.98
C VAL A 50 -8.68 5.22 13.21
N VAL A 51 -8.09 6.26 13.81
CA VAL A 51 -7.02 7.04 13.18
C VAL A 51 -5.78 6.18 12.88
N PRO A 52 -5.21 5.41 13.83
CA PRO A 52 -4.10 4.51 13.53
C PRO A 52 -4.43 3.44 12.49
N ILE A 53 -5.65 2.91 12.47
CA ILE A 53 -6.07 1.95 11.44
C ILE A 53 -6.05 2.61 10.06
N PHE A 54 -6.64 3.80 9.91
CA PHE A 54 -6.58 4.53 8.64
C PHE A 54 -5.14 4.89 8.24
N ASP A 55 -4.29 5.30 9.19
CA ASP A 55 -2.88 5.57 8.95
C ASP A 55 -2.12 4.31 8.49
N MET A 56 -2.38 3.16 9.11
CA MET A 56 -1.82 1.88 8.68
C MET A 56 -2.34 1.42 7.32
N LEU A 57 -3.63 1.60 7.03
CA LEU A 57 -4.23 1.29 5.72
C LEU A 57 -3.69 2.22 4.62
N GLY A 58 -3.53 3.51 4.91
CA GLY A 58 -2.94 4.48 3.99
C GLY A 58 -1.50 4.15 3.63
N ARG A 59 -0.68 3.80 4.63
CA ARG A 59 0.70 3.31 4.41
C ARG A 59 0.77 2.07 3.52
N SER A 60 -0.28 1.25 3.49
CA SER A 60 -0.39 0.08 2.64
C SER A 60 -0.60 0.43 1.15
N ILE A 61 -1.12 1.62 0.85
CA ILE A 61 -1.34 2.11 -0.53
C ILE A 61 -0.12 2.90 -1.02
N ASP A 62 0.60 3.56 -0.10
CA ASP A 62 1.79 4.39 -0.38
C ASP A 62 3.04 3.57 -0.79
N ASP A 63 2.94 2.24 -0.85
CA ASP A 63 3.98 1.32 -1.32
C ASP A 63 4.24 1.41 -2.85
N SER A 64 3.63 2.38 -3.55
CA SER A 64 3.83 2.68 -4.98
C SER A 64 5.17 3.38 -5.30
N GLN A 65 5.89 3.83 -4.28
CA GLN A 65 7.12 4.63 -4.39
C GLN A 65 8.33 3.85 -4.95
N ILE A 66 8.21 2.54 -5.19
CA ILE A 66 9.32 1.74 -5.70
C ILE A 66 9.73 2.12 -7.14
N ASN A 67 8.78 2.59 -7.95
CA ASN A 67 9.05 3.09 -9.30
C ASN A 67 9.95 4.34 -9.29
N GLU A 68 9.91 5.14 -8.22
CA GLU A 68 10.81 6.29 -8.04
C GLU A 68 12.24 5.87 -7.67
N VAL A 69 12.40 4.68 -7.07
CA VAL A 69 13.70 4.17 -6.64
C VAL A 69 14.42 3.45 -7.77
N TYR A 70 13.68 2.75 -8.63
CA TYR A 70 14.23 1.96 -9.73
C TYR A 70 13.63 2.32 -11.11
N PRO A 71 13.59 3.61 -11.50
CA PRO A 71 12.87 4.07 -12.68
C PRO A 71 13.38 3.42 -13.98
N ASN A 72 14.70 3.38 -14.19
CA ASN A 72 15.30 2.84 -15.40
C ASN A 72 15.20 1.31 -15.41
N THR A 73 15.36 0.67 -14.25
CA THR A 73 15.20 -0.79 -14.15
C THR A 73 13.80 -1.18 -14.58
N PHE A 74 12.76 -0.49 -14.09
CA PHE A 74 11.38 -0.81 -14.47
C PHE A 74 11.06 -0.41 -15.91
N GLU A 75 11.69 0.61 -16.47
CA GLU A 75 11.57 0.95 -17.89
C GLU A 75 12.08 -0.17 -18.80
N GLU A 76 13.30 -0.65 -18.56
CA GLU A 76 13.87 -1.76 -19.33
C GLU A 76 13.15 -3.07 -19.05
N TYR A 77 12.74 -3.30 -17.80
CA TYR A 77 12.03 -4.51 -17.41
C TYR A 77 10.67 -4.64 -18.13
N ARG A 78 10.00 -3.54 -18.46
CA ARG A 78 8.75 -3.59 -19.24
C ARG A 78 8.94 -4.13 -20.66
N LYS A 79 10.14 -4.04 -21.21
CA LYS A 79 10.48 -4.52 -22.55
C LYS A 79 10.79 -6.02 -22.58
N TRP A 80 11.02 -6.62 -21.41
CA TRP A 80 11.38 -8.03 -21.28
C TRP A 80 10.18 -8.94 -21.57
N ASP A 81 10.32 -9.81 -22.58
CA ASP A 81 9.39 -10.90 -22.84
C ASP A 81 9.71 -12.11 -21.96
N LYS A 82 8.90 -12.25 -20.91
CA LYS A 82 9.04 -13.31 -19.91
C LYS A 82 8.76 -14.70 -20.46
N GLN A 83 8.05 -14.85 -21.58
CA GLN A 83 7.75 -16.18 -22.14
C GLN A 83 8.91 -16.72 -22.97
N VAL A 84 9.72 -15.84 -23.54
CA VAL A 84 10.83 -16.18 -24.42
C VAL A 84 12.14 -16.33 -23.65
N GLU A 85 12.41 -15.42 -22.71
CA GLU A 85 13.66 -15.42 -21.94
C GLU A 85 13.41 -15.69 -20.47
N GLU A 86 14.18 -16.62 -19.90
CA GLU A 86 14.04 -17.00 -18.49
C GLU A 86 14.44 -15.87 -17.54
N LEU A 87 15.45 -15.08 -17.91
CA LEU A 87 15.97 -13.95 -17.14
C LEU A 87 15.80 -12.65 -17.93
N PRO A 88 15.74 -11.49 -17.26
CA PRO A 88 15.70 -10.20 -17.93
C PRO A 88 16.90 -9.97 -18.86
N PRO A 89 16.77 -9.05 -19.83
CA PRO A 89 17.87 -8.67 -20.69
C PRO A 89 18.94 -7.89 -19.91
N GLU A 90 20.15 -7.82 -20.47
CA GLU A 90 21.34 -7.21 -19.85
C GLU A 90 21.08 -5.76 -19.39
N GLU A 91 20.25 -5.03 -20.11
CA GLU A 91 19.86 -3.64 -19.83
C GLU A 91 19.18 -3.50 -18.47
N VAL A 92 18.37 -4.49 -18.05
CA VAL A 92 17.72 -4.51 -16.73
C VAL A 92 18.76 -4.69 -15.63
N PHE A 93 19.71 -5.61 -15.83
CA PHE A 93 20.81 -5.84 -14.88
C PHE A 93 21.72 -4.61 -14.75
N LYS A 94 22.01 -3.96 -15.87
CA LYS A 94 22.78 -2.72 -15.90
C LYS A 94 22.07 -1.58 -15.18
N ALA A 95 20.77 -1.39 -15.44
CA ALA A 95 19.99 -0.34 -14.80
C ALA A 95 19.97 -0.52 -13.27
N ILE A 96 19.64 -1.73 -12.78
CA ILE A 96 19.57 -1.97 -11.34
C ILE A 96 20.94 -1.88 -10.67
N TYR A 97 22.03 -2.26 -11.38
CA TYR A 97 23.38 -2.09 -10.88
C TYR A 97 23.67 -0.62 -10.55
N PHE A 98 23.40 0.29 -11.48
CA PHE A 98 23.68 1.71 -11.28
C PHE A 98 22.74 2.35 -10.26
N GLU A 99 21.45 2.00 -10.27
CA GLU A 99 20.49 2.50 -9.30
C GLU A 99 20.83 2.04 -7.88
N LEU A 100 21.34 0.82 -7.71
CA LEU A 100 21.82 0.34 -6.41
C LEU A 100 23.15 0.98 -5.98
N GLY A 101 24.00 1.34 -6.94
CA GLY A 101 25.30 1.96 -6.72
C GLY A 101 25.21 3.43 -6.31
N TYR A 102 24.39 4.20 -7.04
CA TYR A 102 24.27 5.65 -6.88
C TYR A 102 23.00 6.09 -6.14
N GLY A 103 21.99 5.23 -6.01
CA GLY A 103 20.74 5.60 -5.37
C GLY A 103 20.85 5.90 -3.88
N GLU A 104 19.91 6.71 -3.39
CA GLU A 104 19.85 7.14 -1.99
C GLU A 104 19.56 5.97 -1.05
N LYS A 105 20.41 5.81 -0.02
CA LYS A 105 20.29 4.70 0.95
C LYS A 105 18.91 4.61 1.61
N ILE A 106 18.29 5.75 1.91
CA ILE A 106 16.98 5.81 2.59
C ILE A 106 15.88 5.31 1.64
N LYS A 107 15.86 5.79 0.39
CA LYS A 107 14.89 5.37 -0.63
C LYS A 107 15.02 3.88 -0.96
N ILE A 108 16.24 3.40 -1.18
CA ILE A 108 16.51 1.98 -1.38
C ILE A 108 16.06 1.15 -0.16
N GLY A 109 16.34 1.63 1.06
CA GLY A 109 15.91 0.96 2.29
C GLY A 109 14.38 0.83 2.42
N ARG A 110 13.62 1.85 1.99
CA ARG A 110 12.15 1.82 1.94
C ARG A 110 11.66 0.82 0.89
N ALA A 111 12.18 0.90 -0.33
CA ALA A 111 11.86 -0.04 -1.41
C ALA A 111 12.15 -1.50 -1.03
N LEU A 112 13.25 -1.75 -0.29
CA LEU A 112 13.61 -3.10 0.18
C LEU A 112 12.53 -3.76 1.03
N THR A 113 11.81 -2.99 1.84
CA THR A 113 10.73 -3.52 2.67
C THR A 113 9.60 -4.06 1.80
N ARG A 114 9.16 -3.25 0.82
CA ARG A 114 8.17 -3.66 -0.18
C ARG A 114 8.63 -4.86 -0.99
N MET A 115 9.88 -4.83 -1.48
CA MET A 115 10.47 -5.96 -2.20
C MET A 115 10.39 -7.24 -1.37
N ASN A 116 10.76 -7.16 -0.09
CA ASN A 116 10.76 -8.33 0.78
C ASN A 116 9.35 -8.85 1.12
N TYR A 117 8.30 -8.04 0.97
CA TYR A 117 6.91 -8.52 1.05
C TYR A 117 6.50 -9.35 -0.17
N SER A 118 7.03 -9.06 -1.37
CA SER A 118 6.72 -9.87 -2.56
C SER A 118 7.48 -11.19 -2.57
N LYS A 119 8.72 -11.20 -2.08
CA LYS A 119 9.53 -12.42 -1.91
C LYS A 119 10.55 -12.26 -0.80
N SER A 120 10.63 -13.24 0.10
CA SER A 120 11.62 -13.21 1.17
C SER A 120 13.06 -13.29 0.61
N GLY A 121 13.99 -12.56 1.26
CA GLY A 121 15.42 -12.62 0.94
C GLY A 121 15.94 -11.46 0.07
N TRP A 122 15.08 -10.57 -0.43
CA TRP A 122 15.52 -9.33 -1.08
C TRP A 122 16.44 -8.49 -0.21
N LYS A 123 16.15 -8.43 1.10
CA LYS A 123 16.94 -7.64 2.05
C LYS A 123 18.40 -8.07 2.11
N SER A 124 18.68 -9.37 2.07
CA SER A 124 20.06 -9.88 2.08
C SER A 124 20.71 -9.76 0.70
N LEU A 125 19.97 -10.06 -0.36
CA LEU A 125 20.41 -9.92 -1.76
C LEU A 125 20.91 -8.51 -2.05
N ILE A 126 20.06 -7.49 -1.83
CA ILE A 126 20.41 -6.11 -2.14
C ILE A 126 21.52 -5.58 -1.23
N LYS A 127 21.52 -5.90 0.07
CA LYS A 127 22.60 -5.45 0.97
C LYS A 127 23.97 -5.99 0.56
N LYS A 128 24.06 -7.28 0.20
CA LYS A 128 25.31 -7.87 -0.30
C LYS A 128 25.73 -7.20 -1.61
N THR A 129 24.76 -7.01 -2.51
CA THR A 129 24.96 -6.41 -3.82
C THR A 129 25.47 -4.98 -3.74
N GLN A 130 24.80 -4.10 -2.98
CA GLN A 130 25.24 -2.71 -2.80
C GLN A 130 26.66 -2.57 -2.23
N ARG A 131 27.07 -3.50 -1.35
CA ARG A 131 28.44 -3.49 -0.80
C ARG A 131 29.47 -3.80 -1.88
N ALA A 132 29.19 -4.80 -2.73
CA ALA A 132 30.06 -5.18 -3.84
C ALA A 132 30.10 -4.09 -4.92
N ILE A 133 28.95 -3.57 -5.35
CA ILE A 133 28.87 -2.47 -6.32
C ILE A 133 29.65 -1.25 -5.86
N LYS A 134 29.56 -0.88 -4.58
CA LYS A 134 30.35 0.24 -4.03
C LYS A 134 31.86 0.00 -4.07
N LYS A 135 32.30 -1.26 -4.02
CA LYS A 135 33.70 -1.61 -4.21
C LYS A 135 34.07 -1.48 -5.69
N ASP A 136 33.25 -2.02 -6.57
CA ASP A 136 33.45 -1.99 -8.03
C ASP A 136 33.53 -0.55 -8.54
N LEU A 137 32.62 0.33 -8.11
CA LEU A 137 32.61 1.75 -8.46
C LEU A 137 33.82 2.53 -7.91
N LYS A 138 34.35 2.14 -6.74
CA LYS A 138 35.56 2.76 -6.17
C LYS A 138 36.84 2.31 -6.85
N SER A 139 36.84 1.08 -7.36
CA SER A 139 38.00 0.47 -8.02
C SER A 139 37.95 0.62 -9.55
N GLU A 140 36.96 1.36 -10.08
CA GLU A 140 36.76 1.60 -11.52
C GLU A 140 36.82 0.31 -12.36
N VAL A 141 36.19 -0.76 -11.83
CA VAL A 141 36.18 -2.06 -12.49
C VAL A 141 35.42 -1.96 -13.81
N VAL A 142 36.06 -2.36 -14.91
CA VAL A 142 35.40 -2.50 -16.21
C VAL A 142 34.55 -3.77 -16.19
N ILE A 143 33.24 -3.60 -16.34
CA ILE A 143 32.27 -4.71 -16.32
C ILE A 143 31.86 -5.01 -17.77
N ALA A 144 32.16 -6.23 -18.22
CA ALA A 144 31.77 -6.70 -19.55
C ALA A 144 30.29 -7.11 -19.62
N SER A 145 29.78 -7.77 -18.58
CA SER A 145 28.35 -8.05 -18.38
C SER A 145 27.96 -7.78 -16.92
N TYR A 146 26.99 -6.90 -16.72
CA TYR A 146 26.33 -6.62 -15.46
C TYR A 146 25.52 -7.81 -14.97
N LYS A 147 24.92 -8.59 -15.87
CA LYS A 147 24.25 -9.84 -15.52
C LYS A 147 25.20 -10.81 -14.83
N ASP A 148 26.31 -11.13 -15.49
CA ASP A 148 27.30 -12.06 -14.93
C ASP A 148 27.90 -11.53 -13.64
N ARG A 149 28.20 -10.22 -13.59
CA ARG A 149 28.73 -9.57 -12.39
C ARG A 149 27.77 -9.66 -11.20
N LEU A 150 26.48 -9.38 -11.42
CA LEU A 150 25.49 -9.47 -10.35
C LEU A 150 25.31 -10.92 -9.87
N ILE A 151 25.28 -11.89 -10.79
CA ILE A 151 25.19 -13.32 -10.45
C ILE A 151 26.42 -13.78 -9.65
N GLU A 152 27.63 -13.34 -10.02
CA GLU A 152 28.87 -13.62 -9.28
C GLU A 152 28.81 -13.06 -7.84
N ILE A 153 28.28 -11.85 -7.68
CA ILE A 153 28.09 -11.22 -6.37
C ILE A 153 27.09 -12.04 -5.52
N ASN A 154 26.00 -12.49 -6.13
CA ASN A 154 24.99 -13.32 -5.49
C ASN A 154 24.19 -14.14 -6.51
N GLU A 155 24.28 -15.47 -6.40
CA GLU A 155 23.59 -16.43 -7.29
C GLU A 155 22.09 -16.20 -7.42
N LYS A 156 21.45 -15.58 -6.42
CA LYS A 156 20.01 -15.26 -6.45
C LYS A 156 19.62 -14.29 -7.56
N TRP A 157 20.56 -13.57 -8.16
CA TRP A 157 20.29 -12.78 -9.37
C TRP A 157 20.01 -13.65 -10.60
N ALA A 158 20.40 -14.93 -10.59
CA ALA A 158 20.02 -15.93 -11.58
C ALA A 158 18.70 -16.65 -11.25
N ASP A 159 18.11 -16.41 -10.07
CA ASP A 159 16.83 -16.99 -9.71
C ASP A 159 15.69 -16.15 -10.30
N ARG A 160 15.09 -16.67 -11.38
CA ARG A 160 13.95 -16.11 -12.10
C ARG A 160 12.80 -15.66 -11.19
N SER A 161 12.59 -16.33 -10.06
CA SER A 161 11.49 -15.99 -9.15
C SER A 161 11.68 -14.64 -8.44
N TYR A 162 12.91 -14.14 -8.28
CA TYR A 162 13.14 -12.76 -7.84
C TYR A 162 12.65 -11.78 -8.90
N TRP A 163 12.98 -12.02 -10.16
CA TRP A 163 12.53 -11.15 -11.27
C TRP A 163 11.02 -11.16 -11.45
N TYR A 164 10.34 -12.31 -11.36
CA TYR A 164 8.88 -12.34 -11.37
C TYR A 164 8.28 -11.58 -10.19
N ALA A 165 8.88 -11.67 -9.00
CA ALA A 165 8.39 -10.95 -7.84
C ALA A 165 8.44 -9.41 -8.05
N MET A 166 9.33 -8.90 -8.92
CA MET A 166 9.34 -7.49 -9.34
C MET A 166 8.18 -7.13 -10.27
N SER A 167 7.63 -8.06 -11.05
CA SER A 167 6.48 -7.77 -11.93
C SER A 167 5.25 -7.30 -11.15
N GLN A 168 5.08 -7.80 -9.93
CA GLN A 168 4.02 -7.41 -9.00
C GLN A 168 4.16 -5.96 -8.49
N MET A 169 5.28 -5.30 -8.79
CA MET A 169 5.60 -3.93 -8.38
C MET A 169 5.45 -2.93 -9.52
N LEU A 170 5.35 -3.38 -10.77
CA LEU A 170 5.25 -2.52 -11.95
C LEU A 170 3.98 -1.66 -11.98
N ASN A 171 2.88 -2.17 -11.41
CA ASN A 171 1.62 -1.46 -11.37
C ASN A 171 1.52 -0.63 -10.08
N GLU A 172 1.53 0.69 -10.22
CA GLU A 172 1.34 1.67 -9.13
C GLU A 172 0.00 1.48 -8.40
N ARG A 173 -0.95 0.81 -9.05
CA ARG A 173 -2.29 0.47 -8.52
C ARG A 173 -2.53 -1.03 -8.63
N THR A 174 -1.75 -1.85 -7.92
CA THR A 174 -1.96 -3.30 -7.99
C THR A 174 -3.06 -3.75 -7.00
N PRO A 175 -4.11 -4.46 -7.44
CA PRO A 175 -5.16 -5.02 -6.58
C PRO A 175 -4.70 -6.20 -5.71
N ILE A 176 -3.40 -6.34 -5.40
CA ILE A 176 -2.83 -7.45 -4.62
C ILE A 176 -3.55 -7.65 -3.28
N TYR A 177 -4.05 -6.58 -2.66
CA TYR A 177 -4.87 -6.67 -1.45
C TYR A 177 -6.21 -7.39 -1.68
N TYR A 178 -6.79 -7.27 -2.87
CA TYR A 178 -8.04 -7.94 -3.27
C TYR A 178 -7.81 -9.40 -3.68
N TRP A 179 -6.69 -9.73 -4.35
CA TRP A 179 -6.45 -11.09 -4.84
C TRP A 179 -5.95 -12.06 -3.75
N ASN A 180 -5.12 -11.58 -2.81
CA ASN A 180 -4.74 -12.38 -1.64
C ASN A 180 -5.92 -12.66 -0.69
N ALA A 181 -6.93 -11.78 -0.67
CA ALA A 181 -8.16 -11.98 0.12
C ALA A 181 -9.10 -13.04 -0.50
N LEU A 182 -8.88 -13.40 -1.77
CA LEU A 182 -9.66 -14.41 -2.51
C LEU A 182 -8.93 -15.77 -2.61
N ASP A 183 -7.87 -15.97 -1.81
CA ASP A 183 -7.08 -17.21 -1.77
C ASP A 183 -6.61 -17.68 -3.17
N ARG A 184 -6.28 -16.72 -4.04
CA ARG A 184 -5.54 -16.96 -5.27
C ARG A 184 -4.16 -16.39 -5.10
N THR A 185 -3.27 -17.17 -4.49
CA THR A 185 -1.85 -17.00 -4.78
C THR A 185 -1.69 -17.08 -6.29
N TYR A 186 -0.92 -16.14 -6.87
CA TYR A 186 -0.57 -16.15 -8.27
C TYR A 186 -0.06 -17.55 -8.62
N ASP A 187 -0.81 -18.28 -9.44
CA ASP A 187 -0.51 -19.67 -9.72
C ASP A 187 0.84 -19.71 -10.44
N LYS A 188 1.78 -20.42 -9.83
CA LYS A 188 3.05 -20.76 -10.44
C LYS A 188 2.72 -21.81 -11.48
N ASP A 189 2.48 -21.41 -12.71
CA ASP A 189 2.69 -22.20 -13.93
C ASP A 189 2.26 -21.36 -15.13
N MET A 190 3.25 -20.67 -15.74
CA MET A 190 3.38 -20.30 -17.17
C MET A 190 4.60 -19.40 -17.36
#